data_AF-A0A7S2PUB2-F1
#
_entry.id   AF-A0A7S2PUB2-F1
#
_cell.length_a   1.000
_cell.length_b   1.000
_cell.length_c   1.000
_cell.angle_alpha   90.00
_cell.angle_beta   90.00
_cell.angle_gamma   90.00
#
_symmetry.space_group_name_H-M   'P 1'
#
loop_
_entity.id
_entity.type
_entity.pdbx_description
1 polymer ?
#
loop_
_entity_poly.entity_id
_entity_poly.type
_entity_poly.pdbx_seq_one_letter_code
_entity_poly.pdbx_strand_id
1 'polypeptide(L)'
;NPAAPGGLPISQAAVANGTHFYWGHVPVSTPGGLYRLCWCSNPVAPAANCSRPSDFRTDAGTLHLVGPWPGLQGRTCVAGQPCAFDDFTGTYLDSGDHIMVMDTCADPHDFGLPSVVHRFSDSGLSMDATSDGAAFAWHIEDGASTTSAGGIYRMCWCANGFDCHDSGHFFVDAGTLAVIGPRPLYQHRTCVSGQVCLTADILGQNLGDGDLVMVLDTCGLFTAPLRFVNAGMSDRMTLDGSHAHWGGYDDCDEPWNFDCRGVR
;
A
#
# COMPACT_ATOMS: atom_id res chain seq x y z
N ASN A 1 20.34 9.30 4.06
CA ASN A 1 19.26 8.96 3.14
C ASN A 1 19.82 8.00 2.10
N PRO A 2 19.55 6.69 2.19
CA PRO A 2 20.19 5.69 1.33
C PRO A 2 19.72 5.72 -0.13
N ALA A 3 18.75 6.58 -0.49
CA ALA A 3 18.28 6.84 -1.84
C ALA A 3 18.57 8.28 -2.28
N ALA A 4 19.77 8.80 -2.03
CA ALA A 4 20.19 10.01 -2.72
C ALA A 4 20.29 9.67 -4.22
N PRO A 5 19.65 10.43 -5.14
CA PRO A 5 19.74 10.14 -6.55
C PRO A 5 21.21 10.11 -6.97
N GLY A 6 21.58 9.19 -7.85
CA GLY A 6 22.95 9.02 -8.35
C GLY A 6 23.50 10.26 -9.11
N GLY A 7 22.72 11.32 -9.24
CA GLY A 7 23.10 12.59 -9.86
C GLY A 7 22.39 13.80 -9.23
N LEU A 8 22.97 14.97 -9.43
CA LEU A 8 22.34 16.26 -9.09
C LEU A 8 21.17 16.53 -10.05
N PRO A 9 20.07 17.17 -9.60
CA PRO A 9 18.90 17.48 -10.44
C PRO A 9 19.16 18.68 -11.39
N ILE A 10 20.27 18.62 -12.13
CA ILE A 10 20.66 19.64 -13.10
C ILE A 10 19.97 19.32 -14.43
N SER A 11 19.27 20.31 -15.00
CA SER A 11 18.69 20.15 -16.34
C SER A 11 19.80 19.94 -17.37
N GLN A 12 19.45 19.37 -18.51
CA GLN A 12 20.29 19.49 -19.69
C GLN A 12 20.40 20.96 -20.12
N ALA A 13 21.36 21.26 -21.00
CA ALA A 13 21.57 22.61 -21.51
C ALA A 13 20.29 23.11 -22.20
N ALA A 14 19.94 24.37 -21.94
CA ALA A 14 18.72 24.95 -22.47
C ALA A 14 18.73 24.95 -24.01
N VAL A 15 17.60 24.58 -24.60
CA VAL A 15 17.38 24.59 -26.06
C VAL A 15 16.42 25.72 -26.44
N ALA A 16 16.11 25.85 -27.73
CA ALA A 16 15.18 26.86 -28.25
C ALA A 16 15.54 28.30 -27.83
N ASN A 17 16.82 28.69 -28.00
CA ASN A 17 17.33 30.00 -27.57
C ASN A 17 17.18 30.28 -26.06
N GLY A 18 17.27 29.23 -25.23
CA GLY A 18 17.29 29.36 -23.78
C GLY A 18 15.91 29.37 -23.12
N THR A 19 14.84 29.07 -23.86
CA THR A 19 13.47 29.05 -23.32
C THR A 19 13.04 27.66 -22.85
N HIS A 20 13.70 26.59 -23.29
CA HIS A 20 13.28 25.22 -23.00
C HIS A 20 14.35 24.48 -22.19
N PHE A 21 13.93 23.88 -21.08
CA PHE A 21 14.77 23.11 -20.16
C PHE A 21 14.17 21.71 -20.00
N TYR A 22 15.00 20.69 -19.87
CA TYR A 22 14.57 19.30 -19.76
C TYR A 22 15.52 18.51 -18.86
N TRP A 23 14.96 17.58 -18.07
CA TRP A 23 15.70 16.77 -17.09
C TRP A 23 15.93 15.33 -17.57
N GLY A 24 15.94 15.13 -18.88
CA GLY A 24 16.07 13.83 -19.52
C GLY A 24 14.75 13.08 -19.62
N HIS A 25 14.84 11.75 -19.73
CA HIS A 25 13.71 10.85 -19.96
C HIS A 25 13.29 10.06 -18.71
N VAL A 26 13.98 10.25 -17.59
CA VAL A 26 13.65 9.58 -16.33
C VAL A 26 12.47 10.32 -15.68
N PRO A 27 11.37 9.62 -15.34
CA PRO A 27 10.23 10.21 -14.65
C PRO A 27 10.65 10.86 -13.33
N VAL A 28 10.01 11.98 -13.00
CA VAL A 28 10.20 12.67 -11.73
C VAL A 28 9.44 11.91 -10.64
N SER A 29 10.15 11.34 -9.66
CA SER A 29 9.57 10.58 -8.54
C SER A 29 9.60 11.32 -7.19
N THR A 30 10.03 12.59 -7.18
CA THR A 30 10.01 13.40 -5.95
C THR A 30 8.56 13.71 -5.55
N PRO A 31 8.25 13.84 -4.25
CA PRO A 31 6.91 14.21 -3.79
C PRO A 31 6.39 15.50 -4.44
N GLY A 32 5.08 15.66 -4.54
CA GLY A 32 4.48 16.92 -4.99
C GLY A 32 4.87 18.09 -4.08
N GLY A 33 4.69 19.32 -4.54
CA GLY A 33 4.97 20.51 -3.74
C GLY A 33 5.49 21.69 -4.53
N LEU A 34 5.95 22.69 -3.79
CA LEU A 34 6.50 23.94 -4.33
C LEU A 34 8.02 23.92 -4.19
N TYR A 35 8.69 23.90 -5.34
CA TYR A 35 10.15 23.87 -5.43
C TYR A 35 10.67 25.19 -6.02
N ARG A 36 11.90 25.58 -5.71
CA ARG A 36 12.51 26.76 -6.34
C ARG A 36 13.22 26.38 -7.63
N LEU A 37 12.94 27.14 -8.68
CA LEU A 37 13.71 27.11 -9.92
C LEU A 37 14.95 27.98 -9.74
N CYS A 38 16.11 27.35 -9.67
CA CYS A 38 17.36 28.06 -9.50
C CYS A 38 18.12 28.02 -10.83
N TRP A 39 18.59 29.19 -11.29
CA TRP A 39 19.24 29.35 -12.59
C TRP A 39 20.73 29.63 -12.47
N CYS A 40 21.47 29.12 -13.45
CA CYS A 40 22.89 29.36 -13.67
C CYS A 40 23.11 29.69 -15.15
N SER A 41 23.97 30.68 -15.44
CA SER A 41 24.40 30.98 -16.80
C SER A 41 25.44 29.95 -17.27
N ASN A 42 25.15 29.24 -18.36
CA ASN A 42 26.18 28.49 -19.10
C ASN A 42 27.26 29.49 -19.55
N PRO A 43 28.56 29.21 -19.35
CA PRO A 43 29.58 30.24 -19.44
C PRO A 43 29.76 30.73 -20.87
N VAL A 44 29.63 32.05 -21.04
CA VAL A 44 30.46 32.79 -22.01
C VAL A 44 31.88 33.03 -21.43
N ALA A 45 32.09 32.75 -20.13
CA ALA A 45 33.33 33.02 -19.40
C ALA A 45 33.83 31.78 -18.61
N PRO A 46 35.14 31.45 -18.60
CA PRO A 46 35.71 30.18 -18.12
C PRO A 46 35.52 29.86 -16.61
N ALA A 47 34.85 30.71 -15.84
CA ALA A 47 34.65 30.57 -14.39
C ALA A 47 33.22 30.23 -13.94
N ALA A 48 32.21 30.27 -14.84
CA ALA A 48 30.83 29.93 -14.50
C ALA A 48 30.53 28.48 -14.90
N ASN A 49 30.71 27.53 -14.00
CA ASN A 49 30.34 26.13 -14.25
C ASN A 49 28.99 25.86 -13.58
N CYS A 50 27.99 25.38 -14.31
CA CYS A 50 26.69 24.97 -13.74
C CYS A 50 26.77 23.50 -13.28
N SER A 51 27.69 23.21 -12.36
CA SER A 51 28.11 21.84 -12.03
C SER A 51 27.75 21.39 -10.61
N ARG A 52 27.45 22.35 -9.73
CA ARG A 52 27.11 22.13 -8.32
C ARG A 52 25.87 22.95 -7.96
N PRO A 53 25.10 22.54 -6.95
CA PRO A 53 23.94 23.32 -6.50
C PRO A 53 24.27 24.78 -6.15
N SER A 54 25.48 25.03 -5.63
CA SER A 54 25.98 26.37 -5.27
C SER A 54 26.16 27.33 -6.46
N ASP A 55 26.12 26.81 -7.68
CA ASP A 55 26.31 27.58 -8.91
C ASP A 55 24.98 28.17 -9.41
N PHE A 56 23.85 27.58 -8.99
CA PHE A 56 22.49 28.02 -9.33
C PHE A 56 21.99 29.05 -8.30
N ARG A 57 22.54 30.25 -8.35
CA ARG A 57 22.29 31.29 -7.32
C ARG A 57 21.11 32.21 -7.61
N THR A 58 20.63 32.23 -8.85
CA THR A 58 19.55 33.14 -9.26
C THR A 58 18.22 32.44 -9.09
N ASP A 59 17.32 33.00 -8.29
CA ASP A 59 15.93 32.53 -8.21
C ASP A 59 15.19 32.93 -9.50
N ALA A 60 14.80 31.93 -10.28
CA ALA A 60 14.08 32.08 -11.53
C ALA A 60 12.56 31.88 -11.36
N GLY A 61 12.10 31.51 -10.16
CA GLY A 61 10.69 31.31 -9.86
C GLY A 61 10.39 30.02 -9.09
N THR A 62 9.12 29.61 -9.11
CA THR A 62 8.63 28.42 -8.42
C THR A 62 8.23 27.35 -9.43
N LEU A 63 8.69 26.12 -9.20
CA LEU A 63 8.21 24.91 -9.85
C LEU A 63 7.11 24.30 -8.99
N HIS A 64 5.89 24.30 -9.51
CA HIS A 64 4.77 23.60 -8.93
C HIS A 64 4.81 22.16 -9.43
N LEU A 65 5.02 21.21 -8.52
CA LEU A 65 4.98 19.79 -8.85
C LEU A 65 3.70 19.19 -8.29
N VAL A 66 2.89 18.64 -9.20
CA VAL A 66 1.63 17.97 -8.85
C VAL A 66 1.94 16.63 -8.20
N GLY A 67 1.22 16.30 -7.13
CA GLY A 67 1.27 14.98 -6.53
C GLY A 67 1.20 14.98 -4.99
N PRO A 68 1.39 13.80 -4.37
CA PRO A 68 1.27 13.59 -2.93
C PRO A 68 2.24 14.46 -2.12
N TRP A 69 1.72 15.07 -1.05
CA TRP A 69 2.50 15.92 -0.14
C TRP A 69 1.79 16.02 1.23
N PRO A 70 2.52 15.81 2.35
CA PRO A 70 3.93 15.45 2.44
C PRO A 70 4.19 14.05 1.87
N GLY A 71 5.38 13.82 1.34
CA GLY A 71 5.68 12.64 0.50
C GLY A 71 5.59 11.27 1.19
N LEU A 72 5.35 11.19 2.49
CA LEU A 72 5.20 9.92 3.21
C LEU A 72 3.96 9.99 4.10
N GLN A 73 2.86 9.47 3.57
CA GLN A 73 1.59 9.34 4.30
C GLN A 73 1.38 7.90 4.73
N GLY A 74 0.87 7.72 5.95
CA GLY A 74 0.54 6.40 6.51
C GLY A 74 -0.95 6.12 6.42
N ARG A 75 -1.31 4.92 5.98
CA ARG A 75 -2.68 4.39 5.95
C ARG A 75 -2.73 2.96 6.47
N THR A 76 -3.89 2.52 6.92
CA THR A 76 -4.08 1.17 7.47
C THR A 76 -5.34 0.53 6.88
N CYS A 77 -5.22 -0.72 6.45
CA CYS A 77 -6.34 -1.58 6.07
C CYS A 77 -6.26 -2.91 6.84
N VAL A 78 -7.34 -3.68 6.83
CA VAL A 78 -7.43 -4.98 7.51
C VAL A 78 -7.70 -6.06 6.48
N ALA A 79 -6.94 -7.15 6.53
CA ALA A 79 -7.16 -8.30 5.66
C ALA A 79 -8.55 -8.91 5.92
N GLY A 80 -9.29 -9.21 4.86
CA GLY A 80 -10.67 -9.67 4.90
C GLY A 80 -11.72 -8.55 4.98
N GLN A 81 -11.31 -7.27 4.94
CA GLN A 81 -12.23 -6.13 4.92
C GLN A 81 -12.06 -5.28 3.64
N PRO A 82 -13.08 -4.48 3.26
CA PRO A 82 -12.91 -3.42 2.27
C PRO A 82 -11.84 -2.43 2.72
N CYS A 83 -11.02 -1.97 1.77
CA CYS A 83 -9.92 -1.04 2.04
C CYS A 83 -10.24 0.30 1.35
N ALA A 84 -10.36 1.35 2.15
CA ALA A 84 -10.58 2.71 1.70
C ALA A 84 -10.02 3.69 2.73
N PHE A 85 -9.61 4.86 2.28
CA PHE A 85 -9.24 5.96 3.17
C PHE A 85 -9.50 7.31 2.53
N ASP A 86 -9.72 8.29 3.39
CA ASP A 86 -9.88 9.69 3.04
C ASP A 86 -8.66 10.50 3.52
N ASP A 87 -8.81 11.83 3.52
CA ASP A 87 -7.84 12.81 4.03
C ASP A 87 -6.43 12.65 3.42
N PHE A 88 -6.33 12.11 2.20
CA PHE A 88 -5.08 12.04 1.47
C PHE A 88 -4.69 13.44 1.03
N THR A 89 -3.43 13.79 1.27
CA THR A 89 -2.95 15.17 1.13
C THR A 89 -1.97 15.28 -0.03
N GLY A 90 -2.01 16.41 -0.72
CA GLY A 90 -1.12 16.67 -1.83
C GLY A 90 -1.26 18.05 -2.42
N THR A 91 -0.43 18.30 -3.43
CA THR A 91 -0.39 19.56 -4.16
C THR A 91 -1.02 19.33 -5.53
N TYR A 92 -2.16 19.99 -5.79
CA TYR A 92 -2.94 19.85 -7.02
C TYR A 92 -3.39 18.42 -7.33
N LEU A 93 -3.77 17.65 -6.31
CA LEU A 93 -4.42 16.36 -6.52
C LEU A 93 -5.74 16.56 -7.27
N ASP A 94 -6.15 15.53 -8.01
CA ASP A 94 -7.37 15.57 -8.81
C ASP A 94 -8.21 14.32 -8.60
N SER A 95 -9.51 14.45 -8.83
CA SER A 95 -10.37 13.28 -8.95
C SER A 95 -9.96 12.48 -10.18
N GLY A 96 -9.87 11.15 -10.07
CA GLY A 96 -9.29 10.29 -11.10
C GLY A 96 -7.79 10.03 -10.94
N ASP A 97 -7.13 10.58 -9.92
CA ASP A 97 -5.81 10.09 -9.52
C ASP A 97 -5.91 8.63 -9.07
N HIS A 98 -4.82 7.88 -9.16
CA HIS A 98 -4.77 6.48 -8.73
C HIS A 98 -3.64 6.22 -7.74
N ILE A 99 -3.88 5.28 -6.84
CA ILE A 99 -2.84 4.63 -6.04
C ILE A 99 -2.77 3.15 -6.40
N MET A 100 -1.57 2.67 -6.70
CA MET A 100 -1.28 1.25 -6.75
C MET A 100 -0.52 0.79 -5.50
N VAL A 101 -1.02 -0.24 -4.84
CA VAL A 101 -0.38 -0.86 -3.67
C VAL A 101 0.60 -1.94 -4.12
N MET A 102 1.88 -1.77 -3.77
CA MET A 102 2.99 -2.61 -4.21
C MET A 102 4.00 -2.85 -3.10
N ASP A 103 4.89 -3.84 -3.25
CA ASP A 103 6.02 -4.02 -2.31
C ASP A 103 7.01 -2.85 -2.39
N THR A 104 7.20 -2.31 -3.59
CA THR A 104 7.97 -1.10 -3.90
C THR A 104 7.34 -0.36 -5.07
N CYS A 105 7.46 0.98 -5.09
CA CYS A 105 7.07 1.75 -6.27
C CYS A 105 7.99 1.47 -7.45
N ALA A 106 7.53 1.81 -8.65
CA ALA A 106 8.34 1.65 -9.86
C ALA A 106 9.64 2.45 -9.72
N ASP A 107 10.75 1.81 -10.06
CA ASP A 107 12.07 2.46 -10.12
C ASP A 107 12.49 2.53 -11.60
N PRO A 108 12.73 3.73 -12.16
CA PRO A 108 13.11 3.87 -13.56
C PRO A 108 14.52 3.31 -13.86
N HIS A 109 15.30 2.95 -12.84
CA HIS A 109 16.63 2.36 -12.96
C HIS A 109 16.66 0.86 -12.65
N ASP A 110 15.57 0.29 -12.14
CA ASP A 110 15.45 -1.14 -11.91
C ASP A 110 14.53 -1.77 -12.96
N PHE A 111 15.04 -2.78 -13.67
CA PHE A 111 14.24 -3.59 -14.59
C PHE A 111 13.53 -4.74 -13.86
N GLY A 112 13.69 -4.84 -12.54
CA GLY A 112 12.83 -5.64 -11.69
C GLY A 112 11.37 -5.23 -11.89
N LEU A 113 10.49 -6.21 -12.07
CA LEU A 113 9.05 -5.94 -12.13
C LEU A 113 8.61 -5.45 -10.75
N PRO A 114 7.95 -4.29 -10.62
CA PRO A 114 7.33 -3.88 -9.37
C PRO A 114 6.40 -5.00 -8.91
N SER A 115 6.63 -5.52 -7.71
CA SER A 115 5.88 -6.67 -7.19
C SER A 115 4.52 -6.18 -6.70
N VAL A 116 3.50 -6.47 -7.50
CA VAL A 116 2.10 -6.34 -7.11
C VAL A 116 1.85 -7.24 -5.90
N VAL A 117 1.13 -6.71 -4.92
CA VAL A 117 0.79 -7.46 -3.71
C VAL A 117 -0.22 -8.55 -4.03
N HIS A 118 0.21 -9.81 -3.91
CA HIS A 118 -0.66 -10.96 -4.14
C HIS A 118 -1.88 -10.93 -3.20
N ARG A 119 -3.07 -11.15 -3.78
CA ARG A 119 -4.39 -11.12 -3.11
C ARG A 119 -4.82 -9.76 -2.56
N PHE A 120 -4.12 -8.69 -2.92
CA PHE A 120 -4.68 -7.36 -2.76
C PHE A 120 -5.80 -7.17 -3.79
N SER A 121 -6.87 -6.46 -3.40
CA SER A 121 -8.00 -6.21 -4.30
C SER A 121 -7.55 -5.47 -5.57
N ASP A 122 -8.14 -5.80 -6.71
CA ASP A 122 -7.81 -5.19 -8.03
C ASP A 122 -6.31 -5.19 -8.35
N SER A 123 -5.56 -6.19 -7.87
CA SER A 123 -4.10 -6.24 -8.05
C SER A 123 -3.39 -4.98 -7.53
N GLY A 124 -3.93 -4.37 -6.48
CA GLY A 124 -3.39 -3.17 -5.86
C GLY A 124 -3.82 -1.86 -6.51
N LEU A 125 -4.45 -1.84 -7.68
CA LEU A 125 -4.89 -0.59 -8.33
C LEU A 125 -6.17 -0.05 -7.67
N SER A 126 -6.16 1.21 -7.24
CA SER A 126 -7.35 1.86 -6.70
C SER A 126 -8.35 2.20 -7.79
N MET A 127 -9.61 2.35 -7.40
CA MET A 127 -10.59 3.11 -8.19
C MET A 127 -10.11 4.57 -8.35
N ASP A 128 -10.77 5.30 -9.25
CA ASP A 128 -10.58 6.74 -9.43
C ASP A 128 -10.68 7.45 -8.08
N ALA A 129 -9.69 8.29 -7.77
CA ALA A 129 -9.76 9.10 -6.57
C ALA A 129 -11.00 10.00 -6.58
N THR A 130 -11.58 10.19 -5.41
CA THR A 130 -12.71 11.11 -5.22
C THR A 130 -12.33 12.22 -4.25
N SER A 131 -13.25 13.16 -4.02
CA SER A 131 -13.02 14.30 -3.11
C SER A 131 -11.78 15.11 -3.49
N ASP A 132 -11.66 15.48 -4.77
CA ASP A 132 -10.53 16.24 -5.32
C ASP A 132 -9.17 15.56 -5.09
N GLY A 133 -9.15 14.23 -5.26
CA GLY A 133 -7.95 13.42 -5.09
C GLY A 133 -7.60 13.07 -3.64
N ALA A 134 -8.49 13.36 -2.68
CA ALA A 134 -8.23 13.12 -1.26
C ALA A 134 -8.73 11.75 -0.75
N ALA A 135 -9.52 11.01 -1.53
CA ALA A 135 -10.11 9.75 -1.11
C ALA A 135 -9.84 8.64 -2.11
N PHE A 136 -9.34 7.50 -1.61
CA PHE A 136 -8.99 6.33 -2.40
C PHE A 136 -9.65 5.08 -1.82
N ALA A 137 -10.10 4.19 -2.70
CA ALA A 137 -10.67 2.93 -2.32
C ALA A 137 -10.34 1.85 -3.36
N TRP A 138 -10.35 0.61 -2.90
CA TRP A 138 -10.18 -0.58 -3.73
C TRP A 138 -11.46 -1.39 -3.68
N HIS A 139 -11.91 -1.87 -4.84
CA HIS A 139 -13.17 -2.59 -5.09
C HIS A 139 -14.11 -2.77 -3.88
N ILE A 140 -15.16 -1.96 -3.79
CA ILE A 140 -16.18 -2.07 -2.73
C ILE A 140 -17.43 -2.79 -3.23
N GLU A 141 -17.53 -3.01 -4.54
CA GLU A 141 -18.67 -3.69 -5.17
C GLU A 141 -18.54 -5.21 -4.99
N ASP A 142 -19.65 -5.94 -4.93
CA ASP A 142 -19.71 -7.41 -4.78
C ASP A 142 -19.04 -8.03 -3.53
N GLY A 143 -18.67 -7.23 -2.53
CA GLY A 143 -18.06 -7.72 -1.30
C GLY A 143 -16.60 -8.15 -1.46
N ALA A 144 -15.91 -7.70 -2.52
CA ALA A 144 -14.48 -7.91 -2.61
C ALA A 144 -13.79 -7.28 -1.40
N SER A 145 -12.80 -8.01 -0.88
CA SER A 145 -12.06 -7.63 0.30
C SER A 145 -10.58 -7.87 0.03
N THR A 146 -9.74 -7.05 0.63
CA THR A 146 -8.29 -7.24 0.53
C THR A 146 -7.92 -8.51 1.30
N THR A 147 -7.46 -9.56 0.64
CA THR A 147 -7.08 -10.84 1.29
C THR A 147 -5.58 -11.11 1.19
N SER A 148 -4.79 -10.05 1.01
CA SER A 148 -3.34 -10.09 1.07
C SER A 148 -2.85 -10.48 2.47
N ALA A 149 -1.60 -10.89 2.55
CA ALA A 149 -0.95 -11.09 3.84
C ALA A 149 -0.91 -9.76 4.63
N GLY A 150 -0.95 -9.83 5.96
CA GLY A 150 -0.66 -8.66 6.77
C GLY A 150 0.78 -8.18 6.53
N GLY A 151 1.04 -6.88 6.49
CA GLY A 151 2.36 -6.36 6.21
C GLY A 151 2.39 -4.85 6.03
N ILE A 152 3.54 -4.33 5.58
CA ILE A 152 3.71 -2.92 5.24
C ILE A 152 4.07 -2.86 3.76
N TYR A 153 3.21 -2.21 2.99
CA TYR A 153 3.33 -2.04 1.54
C TYR A 153 3.52 -0.56 1.19
N ARG A 154 3.85 -0.26 -0.06
CA ARG A 154 3.95 1.10 -0.59
C ARG A 154 2.66 1.51 -1.26
N MET A 155 2.29 2.77 -1.08
CA MET A 155 1.28 3.44 -1.87
C MET A 155 2.01 4.23 -2.96
N CYS A 156 1.82 3.84 -4.21
CA CYS A 156 2.49 4.45 -5.33
C CYS A 156 1.45 5.19 -6.17
N TRP A 157 1.71 6.45 -6.49
CA TRP A 157 0.71 7.35 -7.05
C TRP A 157 0.93 7.61 -8.55
N CYS A 158 -0.17 7.79 -9.26
CA CYS A 158 -0.22 8.20 -10.66
C CYS A 158 -1.33 9.23 -10.85
N ALA A 159 -1.03 10.27 -11.63
CA ALA A 159 -1.91 11.41 -11.85
C ALA A 159 -3.01 11.11 -12.87
N ASN A 160 -4.20 11.67 -12.65
CA ASN A 160 -5.28 11.66 -13.63
C ASN A 160 -4.81 12.18 -15.01
N GLY A 161 -5.30 11.58 -16.08
CA GLY A 161 -4.95 11.94 -17.46
C GLY A 161 -3.61 11.38 -17.95
N PHE A 162 -2.90 10.59 -17.14
CA PHE A 162 -1.72 9.82 -17.54
C PHE A 162 -2.04 8.32 -17.62
N ASP A 163 -1.08 7.53 -18.11
CA ASP A 163 -1.25 6.08 -18.20
C ASP A 163 -1.07 5.44 -16.82
N CYS A 164 -2.17 5.14 -16.13
CA CYS A 164 -2.17 4.61 -14.76
C CYS A 164 -2.68 3.16 -14.67
N HIS A 165 -2.34 2.31 -15.65
CA HIS A 165 -2.83 0.92 -15.70
C HIS A 165 -1.79 -0.10 -15.23
N ASP A 166 -0.54 0.08 -15.62
CA ASP A 166 0.55 -0.85 -15.33
C ASP A 166 1.36 -0.40 -14.11
N SER A 167 1.84 -1.37 -13.33
CA SER A 167 2.67 -1.11 -12.15
C SER A 167 3.92 -0.29 -12.46
N GLY A 168 4.43 -0.40 -13.69
CA GLY A 168 5.56 0.38 -14.20
C GLY A 168 5.29 1.87 -14.38
N HIS A 169 4.07 2.37 -14.20
CA HIS A 169 3.76 3.81 -14.32
C HIS A 169 3.65 4.54 -12.97
N PHE A 170 3.69 3.80 -11.86
CA PHE A 170 3.52 4.35 -10.50
C PHE A 170 4.88 4.61 -9.83
N PHE A 171 5.55 5.70 -10.24
CA PHE A 171 6.90 6.06 -9.76
C PHE A 171 6.92 6.90 -8.48
N VAL A 172 5.81 7.56 -8.15
CA VAL A 172 5.76 8.50 -7.02
C VAL A 172 5.39 7.75 -5.76
N ASP A 173 6.31 7.67 -4.83
CA ASP A 173 6.08 7.06 -3.53
C ASP A 173 5.29 8.02 -2.62
N ALA A 174 4.03 7.67 -2.35
CA ALA A 174 3.13 8.44 -1.51
C ALA A 174 3.21 8.06 -0.03
N GLY A 175 3.94 6.99 0.31
CA GLY A 175 4.07 6.50 1.67
C GLY A 175 3.72 5.02 1.83
N THR A 176 3.18 4.64 2.98
CA THR A 176 3.00 3.25 3.38
C THR A 176 1.56 2.90 3.69
N LEU A 177 1.14 1.73 3.23
CA LEU A 177 -0.10 1.08 3.64
C LEU A 177 0.21 -0.11 4.54
N ALA A 178 -0.20 -0.04 5.81
CA ALA A 178 -0.16 -1.17 6.72
C ALA A 178 -1.41 -2.03 6.53
N VAL A 179 -1.24 -3.32 6.26
CA VAL A 179 -2.33 -4.30 6.25
C VAL A 179 -2.23 -5.11 7.54
N ILE A 180 -3.26 -5.01 8.39
CA ILE A 180 -3.39 -5.81 9.60
C ILE A 180 -3.90 -7.20 9.21
N GLY A 181 -3.30 -8.26 9.74
CA GLY A 181 -3.77 -9.62 9.53
C GLY A 181 -2.65 -10.68 9.48
N PRO A 182 -3.00 -11.94 9.21
CA PRO A 182 -2.05 -13.06 9.23
C PRO A 182 -0.95 -12.95 8.17
N ARG A 183 0.29 -13.35 8.51
CA ARG A 183 1.44 -13.41 7.60
C ARG A 183 2.50 -14.41 8.10
N PRO A 184 3.02 -15.29 7.24
CA PRO A 184 2.60 -15.56 5.85
C PRO A 184 1.19 -16.18 5.79
N LEU A 185 0.53 -16.17 4.64
CA LEU A 185 -0.81 -16.79 4.51
C LEU A 185 -0.77 -18.32 4.59
N TYR A 186 0.41 -18.93 4.46
CA TYR A 186 0.61 -20.37 4.50
C TYR A 186 1.20 -20.79 5.86
N GLN A 187 0.35 -20.86 6.88
CA GLN A 187 0.73 -21.25 8.25
C GLN A 187 -0.07 -22.46 8.71
N HIS A 188 0.30 -23.64 8.20
CA HIS A 188 -0.41 -24.87 8.47
C HIS A 188 -0.40 -25.26 9.96
N ARG A 189 -1.50 -25.87 10.39
CA ARG A 189 -1.69 -26.41 11.74
C ARG A 189 -2.29 -27.80 11.65
N THR A 190 -2.01 -28.63 12.66
CA THR A 190 -2.48 -30.00 12.71
C THR A 190 -3.12 -30.26 14.06
N CYS A 191 -4.34 -30.78 14.03
CA CYS A 191 -5.06 -31.27 15.20
C CYS A 191 -5.45 -32.73 14.98
N VAL A 192 -5.65 -33.46 16.08
CA VAL A 192 -6.02 -34.87 16.06
C VAL A 192 -7.52 -35.01 16.33
N SER A 193 -8.23 -35.75 15.48
CA SER A 193 -9.67 -35.99 15.67
C SER A 193 -9.94 -36.66 17.03
N GLY A 194 -10.92 -36.14 17.76
CA GLY A 194 -11.27 -36.57 19.12
C GLY A 194 -10.37 -36.02 20.23
N GLN A 195 -9.43 -35.13 19.92
CA GLN A 195 -8.62 -34.41 20.90
C GLN A 195 -8.96 -32.92 20.92
N VAL A 196 -8.65 -32.23 22.03
CA VAL A 196 -8.73 -30.77 22.09
C VAL A 196 -7.74 -30.17 21.08
N CYS A 197 -8.23 -29.25 20.26
CA CYS A 197 -7.42 -28.58 19.24
C CYS A 197 -6.94 -27.22 19.77
N LEU A 198 -5.63 -27.05 19.84
CA LEU A 198 -4.97 -25.80 20.19
C LEU A 198 -3.96 -25.49 19.09
N THR A 199 -3.98 -24.26 18.59
CA THR A 199 -2.97 -23.78 17.65
C THR A 199 -2.27 -22.56 18.24
N ALA A 200 -0.95 -22.63 18.28
CA ALA A 200 -0.08 -21.57 18.77
C ALA A 200 0.68 -20.92 17.60
N ASP A 201 1.41 -19.86 17.91
CA ASP A 201 2.36 -19.20 17.02
C ASP A 201 1.75 -18.73 15.69
N ILE A 202 0.47 -18.35 15.68
CA ILE A 202 -0.11 -17.68 14.51
C ILE A 202 0.62 -16.35 14.35
N LEU A 203 1.29 -16.20 13.21
CA LEU A 203 2.08 -15.02 12.88
C LEU A 203 1.23 -14.06 12.04
N GLY A 204 1.43 -12.76 12.26
CA GLY A 204 0.79 -11.73 11.47
C GLY A 204 1.31 -10.34 11.77
N GLN A 205 0.78 -9.39 11.02
CA GLN A 205 1.02 -7.97 11.23
C GLN A 205 -0.06 -7.41 12.13
N ASN A 206 0.33 -6.91 13.30
CA ASN A 206 -0.56 -6.28 14.29
C ASN A 206 -1.76 -7.16 14.67
N LEU A 207 -1.54 -8.47 14.87
CA LEU A 207 -2.53 -9.33 15.51
C LEU A 207 -2.76 -8.88 16.96
N GLY A 208 -3.95 -9.13 17.49
CA GLY A 208 -4.34 -8.67 18.82
C GLY A 208 -5.09 -9.71 19.63
N ASP A 209 -5.02 -9.57 20.95
CA ASP A 209 -5.91 -10.30 21.85
C ASP A 209 -7.37 -9.99 21.51
N GLY A 210 -8.20 -11.03 21.45
CA GLY A 210 -9.59 -10.90 21.06
C GLY A 210 -9.87 -11.15 19.58
N ASP A 211 -8.84 -11.29 18.73
CA ASP A 211 -8.98 -11.80 17.36
C ASP A 211 -9.61 -13.20 17.36
N LEU A 212 -10.16 -13.61 16.22
CA LEU A 212 -10.85 -14.89 16.06
C LEU A 212 -10.39 -15.56 14.76
N VAL A 213 -10.29 -16.88 14.78
CA VAL A 213 -10.06 -17.71 13.59
C VAL A 213 -11.15 -18.75 13.48
N MET A 214 -11.60 -19.02 12.25
CA MET A 214 -12.62 -20.01 11.99
C MET A 214 -12.10 -21.09 11.06
N VAL A 215 -12.33 -22.36 11.40
CA VAL A 215 -12.07 -23.50 10.53
C VAL A 215 -13.22 -23.62 9.54
N LEU A 216 -12.89 -23.44 8.26
CA LEU A 216 -13.80 -23.53 7.13
C LEU A 216 -13.14 -24.35 6.03
N ASP A 217 -13.93 -25.07 5.23
CA ASP A 217 -13.44 -25.70 3.99
C ASP A 217 -13.01 -24.61 2.98
N THR A 218 -13.75 -23.49 2.97
CA THR A 218 -13.49 -22.31 2.13
C THR A 218 -13.72 -21.05 2.94
N CYS A 219 -12.67 -20.24 3.12
CA CYS A 219 -12.76 -18.96 3.84
C CYS A 219 -13.84 -18.04 3.24
N GLY A 220 -14.60 -17.37 4.10
CA GLY A 220 -15.66 -16.43 3.70
C GLY A 220 -16.98 -17.09 3.24
N LEU A 221 -17.02 -18.43 3.12
CA LEU A 221 -18.24 -19.17 2.84
C LEU A 221 -18.74 -19.90 4.09
N PHE A 222 -20.04 -20.19 4.11
CA PHE A 222 -20.65 -21.01 5.16
C PHE A 222 -20.33 -22.49 4.95
N THR A 223 -19.09 -22.88 5.22
CA THR A 223 -18.55 -24.24 4.97
C THR A 223 -17.74 -24.77 6.16
N ALA A 224 -18.24 -24.59 7.38
CA ALA A 224 -17.62 -25.17 8.56
C ALA A 224 -17.64 -26.71 8.51
N PRO A 225 -16.53 -27.40 8.82
CA PRO A 225 -16.51 -28.86 8.87
C PRO A 225 -17.53 -29.40 9.89
N LEU A 226 -18.27 -30.43 9.49
CA LEU A 226 -19.23 -31.08 10.37
C LEU A 226 -18.55 -31.58 11.64
N ARG A 227 -19.22 -31.40 12.78
CA ARG A 227 -18.77 -31.84 14.11
C ARG A 227 -17.48 -31.19 14.60
N PHE A 228 -17.02 -30.11 13.97
CA PHE A 228 -16.03 -29.25 14.59
C PHE A 228 -16.69 -28.47 15.73
N VAL A 229 -16.05 -28.45 16.91
CA VAL A 229 -16.58 -27.74 18.10
C VAL A 229 -16.79 -26.25 17.78
N ASN A 230 -17.83 -25.63 18.36
CA ASN A 230 -18.22 -24.24 18.11
C ASN A 230 -18.37 -23.91 16.61
N ALA A 231 -18.77 -24.91 15.81
CA ALA A 231 -18.87 -24.85 14.36
C ALA A 231 -17.61 -24.29 13.68
N GLY A 232 -16.43 -24.60 14.21
CA GLY A 232 -15.15 -24.16 13.65
C GLY A 232 -14.68 -22.81 14.18
N MET A 233 -15.48 -22.04 14.89
CA MET A 233 -15.07 -20.74 15.44
C MET A 233 -14.18 -20.93 16.68
N SER A 234 -13.03 -20.28 16.71
CA SER A 234 -12.16 -20.29 17.88
C SER A 234 -12.79 -19.49 19.00
N ASP A 235 -12.40 -19.79 20.23
CA ASP A 235 -12.50 -18.83 21.31
C ASP A 235 -11.62 -17.60 21.00
N ARG A 236 -11.81 -16.50 21.75
CA ARG A 236 -11.02 -15.29 21.59
C ARG A 236 -9.53 -15.61 21.71
N MET A 237 -8.76 -15.17 20.71
CA MET A 237 -7.33 -15.40 20.67
C MET A 237 -6.63 -14.65 21.81
N THR A 238 -5.49 -15.20 22.23
CA THR A 238 -4.67 -14.67 23.33
C THR A 238 -3.22 -14.56 22.89
N LEU A 239 -2.39 -13.95 23.75
CA LEU A 239 -0.96 -13.76 23.53
C LEU A 239 -0.70 -12.94 22.26
N ASP A 240 -1.30 -11.75 22.21
CA ASP A 240 -1.27 -10.80 21.10
C ASP A 240 -1.79 -11.43 19.80
N GLY A 241 -2.87 -12.20 19.91
CA GLY A 241 -3.51 -12.83 18.76
C GLY A 241 -2.69 -13.94 18.12
N SER A 242 -1.79 -14.60 18.85
CA SER A 242 -0.98 -15.71 18.33
C SER A 242 -1.48 -17.11 18.73
N HIS A 243 -2.35 -17.20 19.73
CA HIS A 243 -2.91 -18.46 20.21
C HIS A 243 -4.41 -18.55 19.97
N ALA A 244 -4.84 -19.55 19.20
CA ALA A 244 -6.24 -19.91 19.01
C ALA A 244 -6.56 -21.25 19.66
N HIS A 245 -7.67 -21.29 20.37
CA HIS A 245 -8.20 -22.47 21.04
C HIS A 245 -9.66 -22.67 20.65
N TRP A 246 -10.12 -23.91 20.72
CA TRP A 246 -11.49 -24.28 20.40
C TRP A 246 -12.09 -25.11 21.53
N GLY A 247 -13.26 -24.70 22.02
CA GLY A 247 -13.98 -25.41 23.08
C GLY A 247 -13.42 -25.17 24.48
N GLY A 248 -12.72 -24.06 24.70
CA GLY A 248 -12.34 -23.59 26.04
C GLY A 248 -13.51 -22.95 26.78
N TYR A 249 -14.45 -22.34 26.05
CA TYR A 249 -15.70 -21.80 26.58
C TYR A 249 -16.90 -22.22 25.71
N ASP A 250 -18.05 -22.47 26.34
CA ASP A 250 -19.35 -22.65 25.66
C ASP A 250 -19.94 -21.28 25.26
N ASP A 251 -19.13 -20.36 24.73
CA ASP A 251 -19.60 -19.01 24.32
C ASP A 251 -20.16 -19.07 22.89
N CYS A 252 -21.45 -19.39 22.82
CA CYS A 252 -22.26 -19.20 21.62
C CYS A 252 -22.70 -17.73 21.53
N ASP A 253 -21.88 -16.86 20.95
CA ASP A 253 -22.31 -15.50 20.64
C ASP A 253 -23.36 -15.55 19.49
N GLU A 254 -24.65 -15.50 19.84
CA GLU A 254 -25.77 -15.15 18.96
C GLU A 254 -25.40 -13.89 18.14
N PRO A 255 -25.51 -13.90 16.79
CA PRO A 255 -26.77 -14.20 16.09
C PRO A 255 -26.66 -15.26 14.98
N TRP A 256 -25.50 -15.88 14.80
CA TRP A 256 -25.28 -16.84 13.72
C TRP A 256 -25.53 -18.24 14.24
N ASN A 257 -26.71 -18.76 13.91
CA ASN A 257 -27.36 -20.04 14.24
C ASN A 257 -26.51 -21.32 14.02
N PHE A 258 -25.28 -21.34 14.52
CA PHE A 258 -24.42 -22.51 14.59
C PHE A 258 -24.90 -23.33 15.79
N ASP A 259 -25.36 -24.56 15.53
CA ASP A 259 -25.60 -25.51 16.63
C ASP A 259 -24.24 -25.79 17.29
N CYS A 260 -23.94 -25.09 18.38
CA CYS A 260 -22.67 -25.15 19.10
C CYS A 260 -22.30 -26.55 19.59
N ARG A 261 -23.23 -27.51 19.52
CA ARG A 261 -22.98 -28.91 19.85
C ARG A 261 -22.35 -29.70 18.72
N GLY A 262 -22.00 -29.06 17.60
CA GLY A 262 -21.46 -29.75 16.42
C GLY A 262 -22.47 -30.69 15.77
N VAL A 263 -23.78 -30.44 15.94
CA VAL A 263 -24.84 -31.30 15.42
C VAL A 263 -25.44 -30.69 14.16
N ARG A 264 -24.85 -31.04 13.01
CA ARG A 264 -25.55 -31.85 11.99
C ARG A 264 -24.60 -32.93 11.48
#